data_AF-A0A9Q4P7U8-F1
#
_entry.id   AF-A0A9Q4P7U8-F1
#
_cell.length_a   1.000
_cell.length_b   1.000
_cell.length_c   1.000
_cell.angle_alpha   90.00
_cell.angle_beta   90.00
_cell.angle_gamma   90.00
#
_symmetry.space_group_name_H-M   'P 1'
#
loop_
_entity.id
_entity.type
_entity.pdbx_description
1 polymer ?
#
loop_
_entity_poly.entity_id
_entity_poly.type
_entity_poly.pdbx_seq_one_letter_code
_entity_poly.pdbx_strand_id
1 'polypeptide(L)'
;MKDRQLSWADRKDFFVVESKSMFELWTRNIPGKAVLCYTAADGTMPQAIRPRLIKPTVSDCSFKVEGPDNEDLKKRLYQKIIYLIYLVSNHAQSEVNYLDDNCKLKELRDKLHSLCIKTGSGLSRKVTFDETELNNPVEYAINDSCLYLEAGCDKDVQARAVSRYLFNNTSVADSLELVLFHKTEEELRRSIGGQNLKMLHKLWQEDYETKWRAFENELERRFSCLNLKNDSKWFCFDAQHAK
;
A
#
# COMPACT_ATOMS: atom_id res chain seq x y z
N MET A 1 18.70 -23.79 -30.42
CA MET A 1 17.63 -23.83 -29.39
C MET A 1 17.59 -25.24 -28.85
N LYS A 2 17.88 -25.47 -27.55
CA LYS A 2 17.73 -26.83 -26.97
C LYS A 2 16.25 -27.11 -26.81
N ASP A 3 15.79 -28.21 -27.39
CA ASP A 3 14.43 -28.71 -27.28
C ASP A 3 14.01 -28.80 -25.81
N ARG A 4 12.95 -28.07 -25.46
CA ARG A 4 12.25 -28.25 -24.18
C ARG A 4 11.37 -29.49 -24.29
N GLN A 5 11.99 -30.68 -24.34
CA GLN A 5 11.25 -31.93 -24.24
C GLN A 5 10.80 -32.14 -22.80
N LEU A 6 9.49 -32.26 -22.61
CA LEU A 6 8.90 -32.73 -21.36
C LEU A 6 9.20 -34.22 -21.25
N SER A 7 9.87 -34.62 -20.17
CA SER A 7 10.13 -36.03 -19.85
C SER A 7 9.44 -36.41 -18.54
N TRP A 8 9.03 -37.66 -18.44
CA TRP A 8 8.55 -38.23 -17.20
C TRP A 8 9.74 -38.42 -16.25
N ALA A 9 9.59 -37.93 -15.02
CA ALA A 9 10.57 -38.15 -13.97
C ALA A 9 10.15 -39.35 -13.12
N ASP A 10 11.01 -40.36 -13.01
CA ASP A 10 10.76 -41.55 -12.18
C ASP A 10 10.77 -41.23 -10.67
N ARG A 11 11.42 -40.12 -10.29
CA ARG A 11 11.57 -39.71 -8.89
C ARG A 11 10.46 -38.77 -8.49
N LYS A 12 9.74 -39.15 -7.42
CA LYS A 12 8.77 -38.29 -6.73
C LYS A 12 9.43 -37.57 -5.56
N ASP A 13 10.72 -37.26 -5.57
CA ASP A 13 11.35 -36.51 -4.48
C ASP A 13 11.46 -35.05 -4.89
N PHE A 14 10.39 -34.29 -4.64
CA PHE A 14 10.29 -32.89 -5.01
C PHE A 14 9.47 -32.10 -4.00
N PHE A 15 9.78 -30.82 -3.89
CA PHE A 15 9.02 -29.85 -3.10
C PHE A 15 8.09 -29.03 -3.99
N VAL A 16 7.03 -28.49 -3.40
CA VAL A 16 6.09 -27.61 -4.07
C VAL A 16 6.12 -26.24 -3.40
N VAL A 17 6.17 -25.18 -4.20
CA VAL A 17 6.02 -23.78 -3.78
C VAL A 17 4.90 -23.11 -4.56
N GLU A 18 4.24 -22.13 -3.95
CA GLU A 18 3.04 -21.47 -4.51
C GLU A 18 3.33 -20.15 -5.23
N SER A 19 4.60 -19.77 -5.38
CA SER A 19 4.96 -18.55 -6.11
C SER A 19 6.21 -18.70 -6.95
N LYS A 20 6.18 -18.02 -8.11
CA LYS A 20 7.30 -17.96 -9.05
C LYS A 20 8.56 -17.39 -8.39
N SER A 21 8.42 -16.37 -7.55
CA SER A 21 9.56 -15.76 -6.85
C SER A 21 10.25 -16.74 -5.90
N MET A 22 9.48 -17.56 -5.17
CA MET A 22 10.05 -18.58 -4.28
C MET A 22 10.68 -19.74 -5.06
N PHE A 23 10.09 -20.11 -6.20
CA PHE A 23 10.67 -21.09 -7.11
C PHE A 23 12.02 -20.61 -7.66
N GLU A 24 12.11 -19.36 -8.09
CA GLU A 24 13.37 -18.77 -8.58
C GLU A 24 14.42 -18.67 -7.46
N LEU A 25 14.01 -18.30 -6.24
CA LEU A 25 14.90 -18.25 -5.09
C LEU A 25 15.46 -19.64 -4.75
N TRP A 26 14.61 -20.66 -4.74
CA TRP A 26 15.02 -22.05 -4.48
C TRP A 26 15.99 -22.55 -5.54
N THR A 27 15.61 -22.45 -6.82
CA THR A 27 16.40 -23.02 -7.92
C THR A 27 17.78 -22.38 -8.06
N ARG A 28 17.93 -21.11 -7.68
CA ARG A 28 19.23 -20.42 -7.69
C ARG A 28 20.15 -20.83 -6.53
N ASN A 29 19.61 -21.18 -5.38
CA ASN A 29 20.40 -21.33 -4.15
C ASN A 29 20.51 -22.77 -3.64
N ILE A 30 19.63 -23.67 -4.07
CA ILE A 30 19.59 -25.07 -3.63
C ILE A 30 19.74 -25.97 -4.86
N PRO A 31 20.95 -26.09 -5.44
CA PRO A 31 21.16 -26.92 -6.62
C PRO A 31 20.91 -28.40 -6.30
N GLY A 32 20.27 -29.11 -7.23
CA GLY A 32 20.08 -30.56 -7.15
C GLY A 32 18.82 -31.04 -6.41
N LYS A 33 18.08 -30.17 -5.71
CA LYS A 33 16.75 -30.51 -5.16
C LYS A 33 15.65 -30.08 -6.12
N ALA A 34 14.83 -31.02 -6.57
CA ALA A 34 13.71 -30.74 -7.46
C ALA A 34 12.62 -29.93 -6.73
N VAL A 35 12.17 -28.85 -7.36
CA VAL A 35 11.07 -28.01 -6.87
C VAL A 35 10.08 -27.80 -8.01
N LEU A 36 8.79 -27.72 -7.66
CA LEU A 36 7.70 -27.40 -8.56
C LEU A 36 7.04 -26.11 -8.10
N CYS A 37 6.72 -25.24 -9.06
CA CYS A 37 5.86 -24.08 -8.82
C CYS A 37 4.42 -24.47 -9.18
N TYR A 38 3.51 -24.41 -8.20
CA TYR A 38 2.09 -24.66 -8.42
C TYR A 38 1.29 -23.40 -8.05
N THR A 39 0.76 -22.73 -9.06
CA THR A 39 -0.12 -21.55 -8.90
C THR A 39 -1.51 -21.91 -9.42
N ALA A 40 -2.43 -22.27 -8.53
CA ALA A 40 -3.83 -22.46 -8.90
C ALA A 40 -4.60 -21.15 -8.72
N ALA A 41 -5.34 -20.74 -9.76
CA ALA A 41 -6.16 -19.53 -9.74
C ALA A 41 -7.34 -19.64 -8.75
N ASP A 42 -7.82 -20.86 -8.51
CA ASP A 42 -8.92 -21.16 -7.58
C ASP A 42 -8.44 -21.55 -6.16
N GLY A 43 -7.13 -21.51 -5.92
CA GLY A 43 -6.52 -21.90 -4.65
C GLY A 43 -6.63 -23.38 -4.30
N THR A 44 -7.11 -24.25 -5.21
CA THR A 44 -7.23 -25.67 -4.93
C THR A 44 -5.95 -26.42 -5.34
N MET A 45 -5.24 -26.92 -4.33
CA MET A 45 -4.08 -27.79 -4.52
C MET A 45 -4.51 -29.27 -4.48
N PRO A 46 -4.10 -30.09 -5.47
CA PRO A 46 -4.38 -31.52 -5.46
C PRO A 46 -3.86 -32.17 -4.18
N GLN A 47 -4.70 -32.98 -3.53
CA GLN A 47 -4.36 -33.66 -2.28
C GLN A 47 -3.09 -34.52 -2.39
N ALA A 48 -2.78 -35.03 -3.58
CA ALA A 48 -1.60 -35.84 -3.85
C ALA A 48 -0.27 -35.06 -3.72
N ILE A 49 -0.27 -33.74 -3.95
CA ILE A 49 0.95 -32.90 -3.88
C ILE A 49 1.00 -32.03 -2.63
N ARG A 50 -0.14 -31.85 -1.95
CA ARG A 50 -0.26 -31.04 -0.73
C ARG A 50 0.73 -31.41 0.39
N PRO A 51 1.05 -32.69 0.66
CA PRO A 51 2.07 -33.04 1.66
C PRO A 51 3.50 -32.57 1.34
N ARG A 52 3.75 -32.13 0.10
CA ARG A 52 5.06 -31.68 -0.38
C ARG A 52 5.17 -30.16 -0.46
N LEU A 53 4.08 -29.47 -0.12
CA LEU A 53 4.04 -28.02 -0.07
C LEU A 53 4.98 -27.54 1.05
N ILE A 54 6.04 -26.83 0.68
CA ILE A 54 6.82 -26.07 1.64
C ILE A 54 6.17 -24.71 1.78
N LYS A 55 5.80 -24.36 3.02
CA LYS A 55 5.42 -22.99 3.38
C LYS A 55 6.67 -22.28 3.92
N PRO A 56 7.28 -21.38 3.14
CA PRO A 56 8.45 -20.66 3.62
C PRO A 56 8.06 -19.71 4.75
N THR A 57 8.91 -19.66 5.76
CA THR A 57 8.84 -18.61 6.79
C THR A 57 9.69 -17.44 6.33
N VAL A 58 9.17 -16.23 6.38
CA VAL A 58 9.87 -15.01 5.95
C VAL A 58 10.17 -14.17 7.18
N SER A 59 11.45 -13.87 7.42
CA SER A 59 11.86 -12.97 8.49
C SER A 59 11.60 -11.51 8.12
N ASP A 60 11.69 -10.65 9.13
CA ASP A 60 11.84 -9.23 8.94
C ASP A 60 13.04 -8.91 8.04
N CYS A 61 12.90 -7.86 7.23
CA CYS A 61 13.99 -7.38 6.40
C CYS A 61 15.06 -6.63 7.20
N SER A 62 16.28 -6.61 6.67
CA SER A 62 17.38 -5.80 7.16
C SER A 62 18.21 -5.23 6.02
N PHE A 63 18.86 -4.10 6.29
CA PHE A 63 19.88 -3.52 5.41
C PHE A 63 21.26 -4.05 5.78
N LYS A 64 22.17 -4.08 4.79
CA LYS A 64 23.60 -4.19 5.08
C LYS A 64 24.17 -2.86 5.57
N VAL A 65 23.71 -1.75 4.98
CA VAL A 65 24.03 -0.39 5.42
C VAL A 65 22.74 0.41 5.47
N GLU A 66 22.33 0.81 6.67
CA GLU A 66 21.15 1.65 6.87
C GLU A 66 21.49 3.12 6.57
N GLY A 67 20.67 3.73 5.73
CA GLY A 67 20.70 5.15 5.42
C GLY A 67 19.66 5.92 6.23
N PRO A 68 19.51 7.23 5.98
CA PRO A 68 18.54 8.04 6.67
C PRO A 68 17.09 7.72 6.24
N ASP A 69 16.14 8.21 7.03
CA ASP A 69 14.73 8.23 6.67
C ASP A 69 14.51 9.08 5.40
N ASN A 70 13.65 8.60 4.50
CA ASN A 70 13.34 9.25 3.24
C ASN A 70 12.23 10.31 3.41
N GLU A 71 12.62 11.42 4.03
CA GLU A 71 11.74 12.56 4.29
C GLU A 71 11.19 13.20 3.01
N ASP A 72 11.95 13.17 1.92
CA ASP A 72 11.51 13.71 0.63
C ASP A 72 10.32 12.95 0.06
N LEU A 73 10.36 11.62 0.10
CA LEU A 73 9.23 10.79 -0.34
C LEU A 73 8.03 10.96 0.60
N LYS A 74 8.27 11.03 1.92
CA LYS A 74 7.21 11.28 2.90
C LYS A 74 6.51 12.62 2.63
N LYS A 75 7.27 13.70 2.47
CA LYS A 75 6.73 15.04 2.14
C LYS A 75 5.93 15.03 0.84
N ARG A 76 6.45 14.35 -0.19
CA ARG A 76 5.77 14.20 -1.49
C ARG A 76 4.46 13.42 -1.37
N LEU A 77 4.42 12.37 -0.55
CA LEU A 77 3.19 11.63 -0.23
C LEU A 77 2.17 12.55 0.42
N TYR A 78 2.55 13.28 1.47
CA TYR A 78 1.66 14.22 2.15
C TYR A 78 1.07 15.27 1.21
N GLN A 79 1.88 15.85 0.32
CA GLN A 79 1.43 16.85 -0.64
C GLN A 79 0.42 16.28 -1.64
N LYS A 80 0.53 14.99 -1.97
CA LYS A 80 -0.24 14.39 -3.07
C LYS A 80 -1.32 13.40 -2.62
N ILE A 81 -1.42 13.13 -1.33
CA ILE A 81 -2.26 12.05 -0.79
C ILE A 81 -3.73 12.17 -1.19
N ILE A 82 -4.29 13.39 -1.24
CA ILE A 82 -5.68 13.60 -1.65
C ILE A 82 -5.95 13.13 -3.09
N TYR A 83 -4.98 13.32 -4.00
CA TYR A 83 -5.11 12.89 -5.38
C TYR A 83 -4.96 11.38 -5.49
N LEU A 84 -4.10 10.78 -4.65
CA LEU A 84 -3.96 9.34 -4.55
C LEU A 84 -5.24 8.69 -4.04
N ILE A 85 -5.84 9.24 -2.98
CA ILE A 85 -7.11 8.77 -2.42
C ILE A 85 -8.20 8.83 -3.47
N TYR A 86 -8.33 9.97 -4.16
CA TYR A 86 -9.30 10.12 -5.25
C TYR A 86 -9.07 9.06 -6.34
N LEU A 87 -7.83 8.88 -6.77
CA LEU A 87 -7.50 7.94 -7.84
C LEU A 87 -7.84 6.50 -7.45
N VAL A 88 -7.42 6.06 -6.26
CA VAL A 88 -7.65 4.70 -5.78
C VAL A 88 -9.14 4.46 -5.60
N SER A 89 -9.88 5.42 -5.03
CA SER A 89 -11.33 5.32 -4.83
C SER A 89 -12.13 5.15 -6.12
N ASN A 90 -11.63 5.67 -7.24
CA ASN A 90 -12.28 5.57 -8.54
C ASN A 90 -11.63 4.53 -9.47
N HIS A 91 -10.65 3.76 -8.98
CA HIS A 91 -9.97 2.78 -9.79
C HIS A 91 -10.81 1.50 -9.90
N ALA A 92 -11.00 0.98 -11.12
CA ALA A 92 -11.84 -0.19 -11.37
C ALA A 92 -11.39 -1.46 -10.63
N GLN A 93 -10.11 -1.52 -10.27
CA GLN A 93 -9.50 -2.64 -9.51
C GLN A 93 -9.26 -2.29 -8.04
N SER A 94 -9.89 -1.23 -7.51
CA SER A 94 -9.90 -0.96 -6.08
C SER A 94 -11.12 -1.57 -5.44
N GLU A 95 -10.89 -2.35 -4.39
CA GLU A 95 -11.96 -2.90 -3.54
C GLU A 95 -12.48 -1.87 -2.53
N VAL A 96 -11.78 -0.73 -2.38
CA VAL A 96 -12.08 0.30 -1.39
C VAL A 96 -12.36 1.63 -2.07
N ASN A 97 -13.55 2.18 -1.81
CA ASN A 97 -13.88 3.57 -2.11
C ASN A 97 -13.71 4.40 -0.83
N TYR A 98 -12.60 5.15 -0.73
CA TYR A 98 -12.33 5.99 0.43
C TYR A 98 -13.23 7.25 0.47
N LEU A 99 -13.95 7.57 -0.59
CA LEU A 99 -14.87 8.71 -0.59
C LEU A 99 -16.18 8.43 0.17
N ASP A 100 -16.53 7.14 0.32
CA ASP A 100 -17.80 6.72 0.92
C ASP A 100 -17.62 6.18 2.36
N ASP A 101 -16.37 5.99 2.82
CA ASP A 101 -16.05 5.38 4.11
C ASP A 101 -15.08 6.23 4.95
N ASN A 102 -15.65 6.97 5.90
CA ASN A 102 -14.91 7.82 6.84
C ASN A 102 -13.98 7.01 7.78
N CYS A 103 -14.30 5.75 8.10
CA CYS A 103 -13.45 4.91 8.93
C CYS A 103 -12.18 4.53 8.16
N LYS A 104 -12.30 4.15 6.88
CA LYS A 104 -11.15 3.84 6.02
C LYS A 104 -10.26 5.04 5.76
N LEU A 105 -10.84 6.24 5.61
CA LEU A 105 -10.07 7.48 5.54
C LEU A 105 -9.28 7.74 6.82
N LYS A 106 -9.89 7.54 7.98
CA LYS A 106 -9.20 7.70 9.27
C LYS A 106 -8.07 6.69 9.43
N GLU A 107 -8.30 5.42 9.12
CA GLU A 107 -7.25 4.37 9.13
C GLU A 107 -6.08 4.74 8.21
N LEU A 108 -6.38 5.20 6.99
CA LEU A 108 -5.35 5.63 6.03
C LEU A 108 -4.57 6.83 6.55
N ARG A 109 -5.24 7.79 7.16
CA ARG A 109 -4.62 8.96 7.77
C ARG A 109 -3.66 8.51 8.88
N ASP A 110 -4.13 7.73 9.84
CA ASP A 110 -3.31 7.27 10.97
C ASP A 110 -2.09 6.48 10.46
N LYS A 111 -2.29 5.64 9.44
CA LYS A 111 -1.22 4.89 8.75
C LYS A 111 -0.18 5.78 8.08
N LEU A 112 -0.61 6.88 7.45
CA LEU A 112 0.32 7.85 6.85
C LEU A 112 1.11 8.61 7.93
N HIS A 113 0.50 8.94 9.07
CA HIS A 113 1.18 9.64 10.16
C HIS A 113 2.22 8.78 10.86
N SER A 114 1.94 7.49 11.02
CA SER A 114 2.92 6.51 11.53
C SER A 114 3.94 6.05 10.49
N LEU A 115 3.84 6.48 9.23
CA LEU A 115 4.73 6.02 8.17
C LEU A 115 6.17 6.46 8.44
N CYS A 116 7.02 5.47 8.61
CA CYS A 116 8.48 5.60 8.54
C CYS A 116 8.94 5.00 7.21
N ILE A 117 9.81 5.71 6.48
CA ILE A 117 10.38 5.23 5.23
C ILE A 117 11.88 5.17 5.40
N LYS A 118 12.44 3.97 5.51
CA LYS A 118 13.88 3.76 5.63
C LYS A 118 14.49 3.44 4.28
N THR A 119 15.64 4.05 4.01
CA THR A 119 16.46 3.72 2.84
C THR A 119 17.80 3.17 3.27
N GLY A 120 18.35 2.25 2.50
CA GLY A 120 19.64 1.63 2.82
C GLY A 120 20.09 0.72 1.68
N SER A 121 21.31 0.22 1.75
CA SER A 121 21.85 -0.68 0.72
C SER A 121 21.89 -2.14 1.19
N GLY A 122 21.70 -3.05 0.23
CA GLY A 122 21.70 -4.48 0.48
C GLY A 122 20.48 -4.95 1.28
N LEU A 123 19.31 -4.38 1.01
CA LEU A 123 18.04 -4.79 1.57
C LEU A 123 17.78 -6.26 1.23
N SER A 124 17.61 -7.05 2.28
CA SER A 124 17.34 -8.45 2.14
C SER A 124 16.50 -8.96 3.30
N ARG A 125 15.93 -10.14 3.14
CA ARG A 125 15.19 -10.84 4.18
C ARG A 125 15.56 -12.31 4.15
N LYS A 126 15.52 -12.95 5.29
CA LYS A 126 15.74 -14.39 5.37
C LYS A 126 14.44 -15.11 5.02
N VAL A 127 14.56 -16.12 4.18
CA VAL A 127 13.48 -17.02 3.82
C VAL A 127 13.91 -18.41 4.20
N THR A 128 13.22 -18.99 5.17
CA THR A 128 13.50 -20.33 5.66
C THR A 128 12.55 -21.30 5.00
N PHE A 129 13.12 -22.26 4.28
CA PHE A 129 12.42 -23.39 3.72
C PHE A 129 12.73 -24.63 4.55
N ASP A 130 11.78 -25.04 5.38
CA ASP A 130 11.99 -26.16 6.32
C ASP A 130 13.19 -25.85 7.25
N GLU A 131 14.36 -26.46 7.02
CA GLU A 131 15.61 -26.18 7.75
C GLU A 131 16.61 -25.29 6.98
N THR A 132 16.35 -24.99 5.71
CA THR A 132 17.27 -24.23 4.85
C THR A 132 16.96 -22.74 4.88
N GLU A 133 17.81 -21.96 5.53
CA GLU A 133 17.73 -20.49 5.53
C GLU A 133 18.44 -19.91 4.30
N LEU A 134 17.71 -19.12 3.52
CA LEU A 134 18.23 -18.43 2.35
C LEU A 134 18.11 -16.91 2.53
N ASN A 135 19.14 -16.18 2.12
CA ASN A 135 19.04 -14.73 2.04
C ASN A 135 18.39 -14.33 0.70
N ASN A 136 17.32 -13.55 0.76
CA ASN A 136 16.58 -13.08 -0.41
C ASN A 136 16.72 -11.56 -0.55
N PRO A 137 17.52 -11.07 -1.50
CA PRO A 137 17.56 -9.65 -1.85
C PRO A 137 16.18 -9.17 -2.33
N VAL A 138 15.75 -8.01 -1.86
CA VAL A 138 14.48 -7.40 -2.26
C VAL A 138 14.66 -5.90 -2.46
N GLU A 139 13.88 -5.32 -3.36
CA GLU A 139 13.96 -3.87 -3.65
C GLU A 139 13.13 -3.05 -2.66
N TYR A 140 12.11 -3.66 -2.05
CA TYR A 140 11.34 -3.07 -0.96
C TYR A 140 10.78 -4.14 -0.01
N ALA A 141 10.48 -3.73 1.20
CA ALA A 141 9.82 -4.54 2.22
C ALA A 141 8.96 -3.68 3.15
N ILE A 142 8.01 -4.31 3.83
CA ILE A 142 7.15 -3.66 4.82
C ILE A 142 7.27 -4.50 6.09
N ASN A 143 7.82 -3.91 7.16
CA ASN A 143 7.79 -4.49 8.48
C ASN A 143 6.99 -3.53 9.37
N ASP A 144 5.96 -4.03 10.03
CA ASP A 144 5.05 -3.24 10.88
C ASP A 144 4.60 -1.92 10.19
N SER A 145 5.01 -0.78 10.76
CA SER A 145 4.67 0.57 10.28
C SER A 145 5.77 1.20 9.41
N CYS A 146 6.85 0.46 9.11
CA CYS A 146 8.00 0.95 8.38
C CYS A 146 8.05 0.37 6.96
N LEU A 147 8.21 1.24 5.98
CA LEU A 147 8.51 0.89 4.60
C LEU A 147 10.03 0.95 4.38
N TYR A 148 10.62 -0.15 3.95
CA TYR A 148 12.04 -0.26 3.65
C TYR A 148 12.24 -0.25 2.14
N LEU A 149 13.14 0.58 1.66
CA LEU A 149 13.46 0.75 0.24
C LEU A 149 14.96 0.58 0.01
N GLU A 150 15.33 -0.20 -1.02
CA GLU A 150 16.71 -0.25 -1.48
C GLU A 150 17.15 1.13 -1.99
N ALA A 151 18.36 1.52 -1.62
CA ALA A 151 18.94 2.79 -2.02
C ALA A 151 19.07 2.87 -3.54
N GLY A 152 18.53 3.94 -4.13
CA GLY A 152 18.56 4.13 -5.59
C GLY A 152 17.54 3.29 -6.35
N CYS A 153 16.56 2.67 -5.69
CA CYS A 153 15.48 1.97 -6.39
C CYS A 153 14.66 2.93 -7.27
N ASP A 154 14.19 2.40 -8.39
CA ASP A 154 13.45 3.14 -9.40
C ASP A 154 12.09 3.63 -8.88
N LYS A 155 11.53 4.64 -9.55
CA LYS A 155 10.26 5.26 -9.16
C LYS A 155 9.08 4.27 -9.18
N ASP A 156 9.11 3.29 -10.09
CA ASP A 156 8.11 2.23 -10.19
C ASP A 156 8.15 1.32 -8.96
N VAL A 157 9.34 0.97 -8.45
CA VAL A 157 9.52 0.21 -7.21
C VAL A 157 8.95 1.00 -6.04
N GLN A 158 9.32 2.28 -5.92
CA GLN A 158 8.81 3.15 -4.86
C GLN A 158 7.29 3.27 -4.90
N ALA A 159 6.71 3.41 -6.10
CA ALA A 159 5.26 3.47 -6.29
C ALA A 159 4.59 2.16 -5.89
N ARG A 160 5.10 1.00 -6.33
CA ARG A 160 4.59 -0.33 -5.91
C ARG A 160 4.64 -0.50 -4.40
N ALA A 161 5.74 -0.09 -3.77
CA ALA A 161 5.95 -0.17 -2.34
C ALA A 161 4.92 0.67 -1.56
N VAL A 162 4.73 1.92 -1.95
CA VAL A 162 3.71 2.82 -1.40
C VAL A 162 2.30 2.27 -1.63
N SER A 163 2.03 1.78 -2.84
CA SER A 163 0.74 1.20 -3.25
C SER A 163 0.35 0.04 -2.35
N ARG A 164 1.32 -0.85 -2.10
CA ARG A 164 1.15 -1.98 -1.20
C ARG A 164 1.01 -1.54 0.25
N TYR A 165 1.82 -0.59 0.70
CA TYR A 165 1.79 -0.12 2.09
C TYR A 165 0.49 0.62 2.40
N LEU A 166 0.17 1.71 1.70
CA LEU A 166 -0.97 2.57 2.05
C LEU A 166 -2.31 1.94 1.69
N PHE A 167 -2.42 1.32 0.52
CA PHE A 167 -3.72 0.91 -0.05
C PHE A 167 -3.90 -0.61 -0.11
N ASN A 168 -2.89 -1.39 0.27
CA ASN A 168 -2.87 -2.86 0.12
C ASN A 168 -3.16 -3.34 -1.31
N ASN A 169 -3.00 -2.48 -2.31
CA ASN A 169 -3.40 -2.72 -3.68
C ASN A 169 -2.23 -2.40 -4.60
N THR A 170 -1.63 -3.39 -5.26
CA THR A 170 -0.50 -3.17 -6.18
C THR A 170 -0.95 -2.84 -7.60
N SER A 171 -2.22 -3.05 -7.94
CA SER A 171 -2.73 -2.80 -9.30
C SER A 171 -2.75 -1.32 -9.68
N VAL A 172 -2.78 -0.44 -8.69
CA VAL A 172 -2.78 1.02 -8.86
C VAL A 172 -1.38 1.63 -8.89
N ALA A 173 -0.32 0.81 -8.83
CA ALA A 173 1.06 1.28 -8.70
C ALA A 173 1.49 2.23 -9.83
N ASP A 174 1.17 1.90 -11.09
CA ASP A 174 1.54 2.73 -12.24
C ASP A 174 0.84 4.11 -12.19
N SER A 175 -0.41 4.12 -11.76
CA SER A 175 -1.16 5.35 -11.55
C SER A 175 -0.61 6.17 -10.38
N LEU A 176 -0.22 5.50 -9.29
CA LEU A 176 0.47 6.11 -8.16
C LEU A 176 1.81 6.72 -8.57
N GLU A 177 2.58 6.02 -9.40
CA GLU A 177 3.87 6.50 -9.90
C GLU A 177 3.69 7.81 -10.67
N LEU A 178 2.72 7.84 -11.58
CA LEU A 178 2.38 9.01 -12.38
C LEU A 178 2.00 10.21 -11.52
N VAL A 179 1.15 10.00 -10.51
CA VAL A 179 0.76 11.06 -9.58
C VAL A 179 1.94 11.50 -8.72
N LEU A 180 2.68 10.57 -8.11
CA LEU A 180 3.76 10.87 -7.17
C LEU A 180 4.97 11.52 -7.84
N PHE A 181 5.44 10.98 -8.96
CA PHE A 181 6.75 11.32 -9.48
C PHE A 181 6.75 12.13 -10.77
N HIS A 182 5.65 12.12 -11.51
CA HIS A 182 5.63 12.68 -12.88
C HIS A 182 4.71 13.89 -13.02
N LYS A 183 3.59 13.95 -12.30
CA LYS A 183 2.68 15.12 -12.33
C LYS A 183 3.01 16.18 -11.29
N THR A 184 2.87 17.46 -11.64
CA THR A 184 2.89 18.55 -10.65
C THR A 184 1.56 18.68 -9.94
N GLU A 185 1.53 19.43 -8.83
CA GLU A 185 0.27 19.66 -8.11
C GLU A 185 -0.72 20.48 -8.96
N GLU A 186 -0.24 21.44 -9.74
CA GLU A 186 -1.07 22.23 -10.65
C GLU A 186 -1.71 21.36 -11.73
N GLU A 187 -0.96 20.42 -12.30
CA GLU A 187 -1.49 19.46 -13.28
C GLU A 187 -2.52 18.54 -12.66
N LEU A 188 -2.28 18.08 -11.42
CA LEU A 188 -3.24 17.27 -10.66
C LEU A 188 -4.51 18.05 -10.37
N ARG A 189 -4.44 19.30 -9.91
CA ARG A 189 -5.61 20.17 -9.67
C ARG A 189 -6.41 20.47 -10.93
N ARG A 190 -5.77 20.53 -12.09
CA ARG A 190 -6.45 20.75 -13.38
C ARG A 190 -7.13 19.47 -13.88
N SER A 191 -6.47 18.32 -13.72
CA SER A 191 -6.97 17.03 -14.23
C SER A 191 -7.97 16.36 -13.29
N ILE A 192 -7.78 16.55 -11.99
CA ILE A 192 -8.66 16.12 -10.92
C ILE A 192 -9.25 17.43 -10.39
N GLY A 193 -10.47 17.75 -10.80
CA GLY A 193 -11.16 18.98 -10.41
C GLY A 193 -12.60 18.66 -10.01
N GLY A 194 -13.13 19.32 -8.98
CA GLY A 194 -14.55 19.19 -8.62
C GLY A 194 -14.87 19.30 -7.12
N GLN A 195 -16.14 19.03 -6.78
CA GLN A 195 -16.65 18.99 -5.39
C GLN A 195 -15.96 17.91 -4.54
N ASN A 196 -15.57 16.78 -5.13
CA ASN A 196 -14.94 15.67 -4.40
C ASN A 196 -13.57 16.03 -3.82
N LEU A 197 -12.79 16.89 -4.49
CA LEU A 197 -11.52 17.38 -3.94
C LEU A 197 -11.72 18.32 -2.76
N LYS A 198 -12.73 19.20 -2.83
CA LYS A 198 -13.08 20.08 -1.68
C LYS A 198 -13.53 19.26 -0.48
N MET A 199 -14.32 18.20 -0.72
CA MET A 199 -14.73 17.25 0.31
C MET A 199 -13.52 16.52 0.91
N LEU A 200 -12.62 15.98 0.07
CA LEU A 200 -11.40 15.33 0.53
C LEU A 200 -10.50 16.26 1.34
N HIS A 201 -10.30 17.50 0.87
CA HIS A 201 -9.54 18.49 1.64
C HIS A 201 -10.16 18.77 3.00
N LYS A 202 -11.50 18.79 3.10
CA LYS A 202 -12.23 18.97 4.37
C LYS A 202 -12.01 17.76 5.30
N LEU A 203 -12.19 16.55 4.78
CA LEU A 203 -12.08 15.29 5.55
C LEU A 203 -10.63 14.95 5.94
N TRP A 204 -9.64 15.38 5.14
CA TRP A 204 -8.23 15.08 5.36
C TRP A 204 -7.54 16.03 6.37
N GLN A 205 -8.20 17.12 6.78
CA GLN A 205 -7.62 18.00 7.79
C GLN A 205 -7.47 17.28 9.14
N GLU A 206 -6.25 17.28 9.69
CA GLU A 206 -5.99 16.82 11.06
C GLU A 206 -6.88 17.57 12.04
N ASP A 207 -7.57 16.80 12.90
CA ASP A 207 -8.50 17.32 13.89
C ASP A 207 -9.61 18.20 13.32
N TYR A 208 -10.01 18.02 12.05
CA TYR A 208 -11.07 18.82 11.44
C TYR A 208 -12.32 18.87 12.32
N GLU A 209 -12.82 17.70 12.74
CA GLU A 209 -13.99 17.60 13.63
C GLU A 209 -13.77 18.31 14.97
N THR A 210 -12.59 18.19 15.57
CA THR A 210 -12.25 18.84 16.84
C THR A 210 -12.16 20.36 16.67
N LYS A 211 -11.48 20.84 15.62
CA LYS A 211 -11.33 22.26 15.27
C LYS A 211 -12.66 22.88 14.85
N TRP A 212 -13.48 22.12 14.12
CA TRP A 212 -14.82 22.52 13.70
C TRP A 212 -15.75 22.65 14.91
N ARG A 213 -15.77 21.66 15.82
CA ARG A 213 -16.51 21.76 17.09
C ARG A 213 -16.01 22.92 17.96
N ALA A 214 -14.70 23.15 18.01
CA ALA A 214 -14.14 24.30 18.72
C ALA A 214 -14.61 25.63 18.12
N PHE A 215 -14.66 25.72 16.79
CA PHE A 215 -15.18 26.87 16.05
C PHE A 215 -16.68 27.07 16.27
N GLU A 216 -17.50 26.01 16.22
CA GLU A 216 -18.93 26.06 16.53
C GLU A 216 -19.17 26.56 17.96
N ASN A 217 -18.44 26.02 18.94
CA ASN A 217 -18.52 26.46 20.34
C ASN A 217 -18.11 27.94 20.51
N GLU A 218 -17.13 28.42 19.75
CA GLU A 218 -16.72 29.81 19.78
C GLU A 218 -17.75 30.74 19.14
N LEU A 219 -18.39 30.32 18.04
CA LEU A 219 -19.52 31.03 17.44
C LEU A 219 -20.69 31.12 18.42
N GLU A 220 -21.09 30.01 19.04
CA GLU A 220 -22.17 29.98 20.06
C GLU A 220 -21.85 30.92 21.25
N ARG A 221 -20.58 31.00 21.67
CA ARG A 221 -20.14 31.92 22.74
C ARG A 221 -20.17 33.39 22.33
N ARG A 222 -19.66 33.73 21.13
CA ARG A 222 -19.60 35.12 20.65
C ARG A 222 -20.97 35.67 20.28
N PHE A 223 -21.88 34.78 19.89
CA PHE A 223 -23.25 35.10 19.51
C PHE A 223 -24.26 34.51 20.48
N SER A 224 -24.00 34.61 21.78
CA SER A 224 -24.86 34.05 22.84
C SER A 224 -26.32 34.54 22.81
N CYS A 225 -26.57 35.68 22.17
CA CYS A 225 -27.89 36.28 21.99
C CYS A 225 -28.64 35.77 20.73
N LEU A 226 -27.94 35.13 19.80
CA LEU A 226 -28.52 34.57 18.60
C LEU A 226 -28.81 33.09 18.87
N ASN A 227 -30.09 32.74 18.91
CA ASN A 227 -30.51 31.35 19.09
C ASN A 227 -30.32 30.58 17.78
N LEU A 228 -29.06 30.38 17.36
CA LEU A 228 -28.66 29.90 16.03
C LEU A 228 -29.31 28.56 15.64
N LYS A 229 -29.67 27.72 16.62
CA LYS A 229 -30.35 26.43 16.38
C LYS A 229 -31.85 26.55 16.10
N ASN A 230 -32.51 27.60 16.58
CA ASN A 230 -33.97 27.77 16.53
C ASN A 230 -34.41 29.00 15.72
N ASP A 231 -33.48 29.86 15.33
CA ASP A 231 -33.77 31.05 14.53
C ASP A 231 -33.87 30.66 13.05
N SER A 232 -35.12 30.58 12.58
CA SER A 232 -35.52 30.29 11.19
C SER A 232 -34.87 31.15 10.09
N LYS A 233 -34.14 32.21 10.46
CA LYS A 233 -33.39 33.06 9.52
C LYS A 233 -31.99 32.54 9.23
N TRP A 234 -31.48 31.59 10.02
CA TRP A 234 -30.16 30.99 9.81
C TRP A 234 -30.32 29.64 9.12
N PHE A 235 -29.64 29.48 8.00
CA PHE A 235 -29.55 28.20 7.30
C PHE A 235 -28.36 27.44 7.88
N CYS A 236 -28.63 26.51 8.80
CA CYS A 236 -27.65 25.54 9.25
C CYS A 236 -27.43 24.50 8.15
N PHE A 237 -26.17 24.16 7.87
CA PHE A 237 -25.85 23.06 6.97
C PHE A 237 -26.26 21.75 7.63
N ASP A 238 -27.26 21.05 7.08
CA ASP A 238 -27.58 19.67 7.47
C ASP A 238 -27.15 18.69 6.36
N ALA A 239 -26.99 17.41 6.73
CA ALA A 239 -26.59 16.36 5.81
C ALA A 239 -27.64 16.04 4.71
N GLN A 240 -28.85 16.62 4.78
CA GLN A 240 -29.91 16.46 3.79
C GLN A 240 -29.82 17.50 2.66
N HIS A 241 -29.09 18.61 2.85
CA HIS A 241 -28.82 19.61 1.80
C HIS A 241 -27.85 19.10 0.70
N ALA A 242 -27.35 17.87 0.82
CA ALA A 242 -26.46 17.23 -0.14
C ALA A 242 -27.17 16.30 -1.15
N LYS A 243 -28.52 16.29 -1.19
CA LYS A 243 -29.30 15.57 -2.22
C LYS A 243 -29.63 16.44 -3.42
#